data_AF-A0A961JVN9-F1
#
_entry.id   AF-A0A961JVN9-F1
#
_cell.length_a   1.000
_cell.length_b   1.000
_cell.length_c   1.000
_cell.angle_alpha   90.00
_cell.angle_beta   90.00
_cell.angle_gamma   90.00
#
_symmetry.space_group_name_H-M   'P 1'
#
loop_
_entity.id
_entity.type
_entity.pdbx_description
1 polymer ?
#
loop_
_entity_poly.entity_id
_entity_poly.type
_entity_poly.pdbx_seq_one_letter_code
_entity_poly.pdbx_strand_id
1 'polypeptide(L)'
;MSADPTERSAAGTDPSRRLFVPSLTFRRDKRLRRILALAGWELHVFGRPRAEDAVGIWGAAGTAARAHRLAEASGARKVYLEDAFLRSV
;
A
#
# COMPACT_ATOMS: atom_id res chain seq x y z
N MET A 1 20.26 -39.39 2.47
CA MET A 1 21.32 -38.37 2.59
C MET A 1 21.76 -38.07 1.16
N SER A 2 21.32 -37.03 0.48
CA SER A 2 20.98 -35.67 0.92
C SER A 2 19.74 -35.12 0.19
N ALA A 3 19.05 -34.22 0.90
CA ALA A 3 18.05 -33.25 0.43
C ALA A 3 18.65 -32.29 -0.63
N ASP A 4 17.93 -31.53 -1.44
CA ASP A 4 16.49 -31.32 -1.67
C ASP A 4 16.36 -30.71 -3.08
N PRO A 5 15.27 -30.93 -3.83
CA PRO A 5 15.07 -30.29 -5.11
C PRO A 5 14.68 -28.84 -4.88
N THR A 6 15.39 -27.92 -5.54
CA THR A 6 15.01 -26.54 -5.86
C THR A 6 13.62 -26.15 -5.34
N GLU A 7 13.57 -25.54 -4.15
CA GLU A 7 12.33 -25.00 -3.59
C GLU A 7 11.74 -24.02 -4.61
N ARG A 8 10.74 -24.50 -5.32
CA ARG A 8 9.92 -23.71 -6.22
C ARG A 8 8.98 -22.92 -5.30
N SER A 9 9.46 -21.77 -4.80
CA SER A 9 8.63 -20.86 -4.02
C SER A 9 7.39 -20.54 -4.84
N ALA A 10 6.23 -21.00 -4.36
CA ALA A 10 4.94 -20.74 -4.97
C ALA A 10 4.72 -19.23 -5.07
N ALA A 11 4.05 -18.74 -6.11
CA ALA A 11 3.74 -17.34 -6.38
C ALA A 11 2.76 -16.69 -5.37
N GLY A 12 2.90 -17.00 -4.07
CA GLY A 12 2.05 -16.53 -2.98
C GLY A 12 2.82 -15.91 -1.80
N THR A 13 4.14 -15.70 -1.91
CA THR A 13 4.99 -15.16 -0.83
C THR A 13 5.37 -13.68 -1.00
N ASP A 14 5.09 -13.03 -2.13
CA ASP A 14 5.33 -11.59 -2.26
C ASP A 14 4.16 -10.84 -1.58
N PRO A 15 4.42 -9.92 -0.63
CA PRO A 15 3.37 -9.16 0.02
C PRO A 15 2.48 -8.48 -1.01
N SER A 16 1.16 -8.53 -0.78
CA SER A 16 0.17 -7.96 -1.70
C SER A 16 0.56 -6.53 -2.07
N ARG A 17 0.56 -6.26 -3.37
CA ARG A 17 0.82 -4.94 -3.95
C ARG A 17 -0.41 -4.03 -3.90
N ARG A 18 -1.54 -4.50 -3.36
CA ARG A 18 -2.76 -3.70 -3.22
C ARG A 18 -2.63 -2.71 -2.07
N LEU A 19 -2.72 -1.43 -2.40
CA LEU A 19 -2.63 -0.29 -1.47
C LEU A 19 -3.97 0.42 -1.37
N PHE A 20 -4.65 0.24 -0.24
CA PHE A 20 -5.93 0.88 0.04
C PHE A 20 -5.74 2.26 0.67
N VAL A 21 -6.31 3.30 0.07
CA VAL A 21 -6.23 4.67 0.57
C VAL A 21 -7.62 5.25 0.79
N PRO A 22 -7.98 5.67 2.01
CA PRO A 22 -9.31 6.21 2.30
C PRO A 22 -9.42 7.71 1.93
N SER A 23 -8.85 8.11 0.79
CA SER A 23 -8.84 9.49 0.29
C SER A 23 -8.97 9.52 -1.24
N LEU A 24 -9.96 10.28 -1.72
CA LEU A 24 -10.22 10.48 -3.15
C LEU A 24 -9.12 11.30 -3.86
N THR A 25 -8.29 12.03 -3.12
CA THR A 25 -7.19 12.83 -3.68
C THR A 25 -6.20 11.96 -4.45
N PHE A 26 -5.92 10.75 -3.95
CA PHE A 26 -5.06 9.77 -4.62
C PHE A 26 -5.61 9.32 -5.99
N ARG A 27 -6.92 9.42 -6.23
CA ARG A 27 -7.48 9.12 -7.57
C ARG A 27 -7.23 10.25 -8.56
N ARG A 28 -7.26 11.50 -8.09
CA ARG A 28 -7.20 12.71 -8.93
C ARG A 28 -5.77 13.10 -9.26
N ASP A 29 -4.83 12.90 -8.35
CA ASP A 29 -3.43 13.21 -8.56
C ASP A 29 -2.75 12.20 -9.50
N LYS A 30 -2.50 12.60 -10.75
CA LYS A 30 -1.85 11.76 -11.76
C LYS A 30 -0.39 11.44 -11.39
N ARG A 31 0.34 12.40 -10.80
CA ARG A 31 1.76 12.23 -10.47
C ARG A 31 1.92 11.25 -9.32
N LEU A 32 1.13 11.41 -8.26
CA LEU A 32 1.15 10.48 -7.13
C LEU A 32 0.80 9.05 -7.54
N ARG A 33 -0.24 8.86 -8.37
CA ARG A 33 -0.57 7.54 -8.92
C ARG A 33 0.57 6.93 -9.72
N ARG A 34 1.25 7.73 -10.55
CA ARG A 34 2.38 7.27 -11.34
C ARG A 34 3.55 6.84 -10.44
N ILE A 35 3.85 7.61 -9.39
CA ILE A 35 4.88 7.28 -8.40
C ILE A 35 4.56 5.95 -7.71
N LEU A 36 3.32 5.81 -7.20
CA LEU A 36 2.90 4.58 -6.51
C LEU A 36 2.95 3.36 -7.44
N ALA A 37 2.48 3.50 -8.69
CA ALA A 37 2.56 2.43 -9.68
C ALA A 37 4.02 2.04 -10.02
N LEU A 38 4.92 3.02 -10.13
CA LEU A 38 6.35 2.76 -10.34
C LEU A 38 7.02 2.09 -9.15
N ALA A 39 6.56 2.38 -7.94
CA ALA A 39 6.97 1.68 -6.72
C ALA A 39 6.33 0.28 -6.61
N GLY A 40 5.55 -0.15 -7.61
CA GLY A 40 4.93 -1.47 -7.68
C GLY A 40 3.63 -1.58 -6.90
N TRP A 41 2.96 -0.47 -6.55
CA TRP A 41 1.67 -0.49 -5.86
C TRP A 41 0.49 -0.44 -6.84
N GLU A 42 -0.53 -1.23 -6.55
CA GLU A 42 -1.86 -1.16 -7.13
C GLU A 42 -2.77 -0.34 -6.21
N LEU A 43 -3.21 0.83 -6.67
CA LEU A 43 -3.96 1.76 -5.84
C LEU A 43 -5.46 1.44 -5.80
N HIS A 44 -6.00 1.20 -4.60
CA HIS A 44 -7.43 1.01 -4.36
C HIS A 44 -8.00 2.13 -3.49
N VAL A 45 -8.95 2.89 -4.02
CA VAL A 45 -9.62 3.97 -3.28
C VAL A 45 -10.97 3.51 -2.69
N PHE A 46 -11.45 2.35 -3.13
CA PHE A 46 -12.69 1.72 -2.68
C PHE A 46 -12.41 0.26 -2.29
N GLY A 47 -13.29 -0.32 -1.48
CA GLY A 47 -13.20 -1.69 -1.00
C GLY A 47 -12.66 -1.80 0.43
N ARG A 48 -12.46 -3.04 0.89
CA ARG A 48 -11.92 -3.35 2.21
C ARG A 48 -10.61 -4.15 2.04
N PRO A 49 -9.50 -3.69 2.63
CA PRO A 49 -8.26 -4.45 2.64
C PRO A 49 -8.42 -5.72 3.47
N ARG A 50 -7.66 -6.74 3.09
CA ARG A 50 -7.43 -7.96 3.89
C ARG A 50 -6.10 -7.85 4.64
N ALA A 51 -5.83 -8.82 5.51
CA ALA A 51 -4.62 -8.84 6.34
C ALA A 51 -3.33 -8.88 5.50
N GLU A 52 -3.38 -9.50 4.32
CA GLU A 52 -2.26 -9.55 3.37
C GLU A 52 -2.01 -8.24 2.61
N ASP A 53 -2.96 -7.30 2.63
CA ASP A 53 -2.92 -6.04 1.88
C ASP A 53 -2.21 -4.91 2.66
N ALA A 54 -2.09 -3.75 2.01
CA ALA A 54 -1.56 -2.54 2.62
C ALA A 54 -2.60 -1.41 2.68
N VAL A 55 -2.49 -0.56 3.70
CA VAL A 55 -3.25 0.68 3.85
C VAL A 55 -2.31 1.88 3.83
N GLY A 56 -2.54 2.80 2.90
CA GLY A 56 -1.77 4.03 2.77
C GLY A 56 -2.27 5.11 3.71
N ILE A 57 -1.35 5.72 4.46
CA ILE A 57 -1.61 6.77 5.45
C ILE A 57 -0.83 8.01 5.01
N TRP A 58 -1.53 9.10 4.73
CA TRP A 58 -0.90 10.37 4.37
C TRP A 58 -0.70 11.25 5.61
N GLY A 59 0.53 11.28 6.13
CA GLY A 59 0.94 12.03 7.33
C GLY A 59 -0.14 12.22 8.40
N ALA A 60 -0.26 13.44 8.90
CA ALA A 60 -1.30 13.84 9.86
C ALA A 60 -2.55 14.45 9.18
N ALA A 61 -2.82 14.09 7.92
CA ALA A 61 -3.98 14.63 7.20
C ALA A 61 -5.30 14.21 7.87
N GLY A 62 -6.40 14.94 7.62
CA GLY A 62 -7.72 14.63 8.17
C GLY A 62 -8.26 13.22 7.83
N THR A 63 -7.65 12.52 6.86
CA THR A 63 -7.98 11.13 6.52
C THR A 63 -7.09 10.09 7.21
N ALA A 64 -6.02 10.50 7.90
CA ALA A 64 -5.07 9.61 8.56
C ALA A 64 -5.74 8.78 9.66
N ALA A 65 -6.56 9.40 10.52
CA ALA A 65 -7.30 8.67 11.57
C ALA A 65 -8.26 7.61 11.00
N ARG A 66 -8.78 7.80 9.78
CA ARG A 66 -9.58 6.78 9.09
C ARG A 66 -8.69 5.67 8.54
N ALA A 67 -7.53 6.01 7.99
CA ALA A 67 -6.56 5.04 7.48
C ALA A 67 -5.99 4.14 8.59
N HIS A 68 -5.64 4.72 9.74
CA HIS A 68 -5.21 3.97 10.93
C HIS A 68 -6.26 2.96 11.37
N ARG A 69 -7.51 3.41 11.55
CA ARG A 69 -8.63 2.53 11.92
C ARG A 69 -8.89 1.44 10.88
N LEU A 70 -8.76 1.75 9.59
CA LEU A 70 -8.94 0.77 8.52
C LEU A 70 -7.86 -0.31 8.57
N ALA A 71 -6.60 0.08 8.79
CA ALA A 71 -5.49 -0.86 8.94
C ALA A 71 -5.67 -1.75 10.19
N GLU A 72 -6.05 -1.16 11.32
CA GLU A 72 -6.30 -1.88 12.57
C GLU A 72 -7.47 -2.87 12.43
N ALA A 73 -8.57 -2.45 11.79
CA ALA A 73 -9.74 -3.31 11.59
C ALA A 73 -9.50 -4.47 10.61
N SER A 74 -8.55 -4.34 9.68
CA SER A 74 -8.25 -5.35 8.66
C SER A 74 -7.03 -6.21 8.98
N GLY A 75 -6.18 -5.78 9.93
CA GLY A 75 -4.85 -6.35 10.14
C GLY A 75 -3.85 -6.01 9.02
N ALA A 76 -4.23 -5.14 8.07
CA ALA A 76 -3.40 -4.79 6.93
C ALA A 76 -2.16 -3.99 7.34
N ARG A 77 -1.09 -4.14 6.57
CA ARG A 77 0.17 -3.41 6.77
C ARG A 77 -0.04 -1.90 6.57
N LYS A 78 0.46 -1.08 7.49
CA LYS A 78 0.47 0.38 7.37
C LYS A 78 1.62 0.84 6.45
N VAL A 79 1.32 1.68 5.46
CA VAL A 79 2.30 2.33 4.58
C VAL A 79 2.16 3.84 4.74
N TYR A 80 3.19 4.49 5.24
CA TYR A 80 3.19 5.93 5.44
C TYR A 80 3.67 6.64 4.18
N LEU A 81 2.91 7.62 3.74
CA LEU A 81 3.12 8.40 2.53
C LEU A 81 3.29 9.85 2.94
N GLU A 82 4.34 10.47 2.41
CA GLU A 82 4.69 11.87 2.64
C GLU A 82 5.21 12.48 1.33
N ASP A 83 5.27 13.80 1.30
CA ASP A 83 5.98 14.51 0.25
C ASP A 83 7.48 14.17 0.28
N ALA A 84 8.10 14.13 -0.90
CA ALA A 84 9.55 13.96 -1.01
C ALA A 84 10.29 15.19 -0.46
N PHE A 85 11.48 14.97 0.12
CA PHE A 85 12.34 16.06 0.63
C PHE A 85 12.61 17.16 -0.40
N LEU A 86 12.77 16.78 -1.66
CA LEU A 86 12.86 17.70 -2.79
C LEU A 86 11.59 17.59 -3.63
N ARG A 87 10.67 18.51 -3.40
CA ARG A 87 9.35 18.57 -4.03
C ARG A 87 9.28 19.77 -4.97
N SER A 88 9.81 19.61 -6.18
CA SER A 88 9.77 20.61 -7.26
C SER A 88 10.32 22.00 -6.90
N VAL A 89 10.47 22.85 -7.90
CA VAL A 89 10.76 24.29 -7.79
C VAL A 89 9.61 25.07 -8.40
#